data_AF-A0A172TP84-F1
#
_entry.id   AF-A0A172TP84-F1
#
_cell.length_a   1.000
_cell.length_b   1.000
_cell.length_c   1.000
_cell.angle_alpha   90.00
_cell.angle_beta   90.00
_cell.angle_gamma   90.00
#
_symmetry.space_group_name_H-M   'P 1'
#
loop_
_entity.id
_entity.type
_entity.pdbx_description
1 polymer ?
#
loop_
_entity_poly.entity_id
_entity_poly.type
_entity_poly.pdbx_seq_one_letter_code
_entity_poly.pdbx_strand_id
1 'polypeptide(L)'
;MKNKIESLEDRVLRLSVCKVSNGEFPYYDLILSYNITPNQQTQINRLFMALSEKLVGNTLPSRLKETESYSTLFLFSDNPIQYDDVKKSIMTIWPTTDGELPLSIIKAMKDQGIQVQLCEYLLSQATPHS
;
A
#
# COMPACT_ATOMS: atom_id res chain seq x y z
N MET A 1 -12.75 1.06 -31.26
CA MET A 1 -12.65 0.89 -29.79
C MET A 1 -11.21 1.04 -29.33
N LYS A 2 -10.25 0.38 -30.00
CA LYS A 2 -8.80 0.52 -29.78
C LYS A 2 -8.28 1.97 -29.71
N ASN A 3 -8.62 2.81 -30.69
CA ASN A 3 -8.18 4.21 -30.71
C ASN A 3 -8.72 5.06 -29.53
N LYS A 4 -9.87 4.68 -28.94
CA LYS A 4 -10.40 5.37 -27.74
C LYS A 4 -9.63 4.96 -26.48
N ILE A 5 -9.19 3.69 -26.41
CA ILE A 5 -8.37 3.17 -25.32
C ILE A 5 -6.98 3.83 -25.37
N GLU A 6 -6.34 3.85 -26.54
CA GLU A 6 -5.03 4.49 -26.75
C GLU A 6 -5.08 5.99 -26.40
N SER A 7 -6.15 6.69 -26.78
CA SER A 7 -6.34 8.10 -26.41
C SER A 7 -6.59 8.32 -24.91
N LEU A 8 -7.25 7.39 -24.23
CA LEU A 8 -7.44 7.44 -22.78
C LEU A 8 -6.12 7.17 -22.04
N GLU A 9 -5.34 6.19 -22.49
CA GLU A 9 -4.01 5.89 -21.95
C GLU A 9 -3.06 7.07 -22.09
N ASP A 10 -3.00 7.72 -23.26
CA ASP A 10 -2.17 8.93 -23.47
C ASP A 10 -2.65 10.10 -22.59
N ARG A 11 -3.96 10.31 -22.45
CA ARG A 11 -4.49 11.36 -21.55
C ARG A 11 -4.19 11.08 -20.09
N VAL A 12 -4.34 9.83 -19.64
CA VAL A 12 -4.01 9.43 -18.26
C VAL A 12 -2.52 9.57 -18.01
N LEU A 13 -1.67 9.19 -18.98
CA LEU A 13 -0.22 9.36 -18.89
C LEU A 13 0.18 10.84 -18.83
N ARG A 14 -0.45 11.71 -19.63
CA ARG A 14 -0.19 13.16 -19.56
C ARG A 14 -0.68 13.75 -18.25
N LEU A 15 -1.85 13.33 -17.76
CA LEU A 15 -2.38 13.75 -16.46
C LEU A 15 -1.51 13.28 -15.30
N SER A 16 -0.99 12.05 -15.37
CA SER A 16 -0.06 11.55 -14.38
C SER A 16 1.25 12.33 -14.42
N VAL A 17 1.86 12.58 -15.58
CA VAL A 17 3.07 13.42 -15.69
C VAL A 17 2.85 14.84 -15.15
N CYS A 18 1.71 15.47 -15.46
CA CYS A 18 1.36 16.78 -14.91
C CYS A 18 1.18 16.75 -13.38
N LYS A 19 0.69 15.63 -12.83
CA LYS A 19 0.53 15.43 -11.39
C LYS A 19 1.85 15.09 -10.69
N VAL A 20 2.70 14.25 -11.29
CA VAL A 20 4.06 13.89 -10.83
C VAL A 20 4.97 15.12 -10.78
N SER A 21 4.74 16.08 -11.67
CA SER A 21 5.43 17.38 -11.67
C SER A 21 5.08 18.24 -10.45
N ASN A 22 4.02 17.87 -9.72
CA ASN A 22 3.59 18.46 -8.47
C ASN A 22 3.97 17.46 -7.37
N GLY A 23 5.15 17.60 -6.76
CA GLY A 23 5.76 16.63 -5.82
C GLY A 23 4.98 16.34 -4.52
N GLU A 24 3.67 16.60 -4.49
CA GLU A 24 2.74 16.44 -3.39
C GLU A 24 2.13 15.02 -3.30
N PHE A 25 2.37 14.12 -4.28
CA PHE A 25 1.64 12.84 -4.39
C PHE A 25 2.50 11.58 -4.64
N PRO A 26 3.55 11.32 -3.84
CA PRO A 26 4.49 10.22 -4.08
C PRO A 26 3.86 8.82 -4.08
N TYR A 27 2.80 8.58 -3.31
CA TYR A 27 2.11 7.28 -3.31
C TYR A 27 1.36 7.05 -4.62
N TYR A 28 0.65 8.06 -5.14
CA TYR A 28 -0.03 7.95 -6.43
C TYR A 28 0.95 7.83 -7.60
N ASP A 29 2.10 8.47 -7.51
CA ASP A 29 3.15 8.34 -8.52
C ASP A 29 3.69 6.90 -8.57
N LEU A 30 3.90 6.28 -7.41
CA LEU A 30 4.33 4.89 -7.28
C LEU A 30 3.27 3.91 -7.83
N ILE A 31 1.98 4.16 -7.57
CA ILE A 31 0.86 3.40 -8.14
C ILE A 31 0.93 3.37 -9.67
N LEU A 32 1.21 4.53 -10.27
CA LEU A 32 1.27 4.69 -11.71
C LEU A 32 2.55 4.07 -12.30
N SER A 33 3.71 4.28 -11.68
CA SER A 33 5.00 3.84 -12.21
C SER A 33 5.13 2.32 -12.29
N TYR A 34 4.50 1.61 -11.36
CA TYR A 34 4.53 0.15 -11.33
C TYR A 34 3.22 -0.50 -11.84
N ASN A 35 2.34 0.26 -12.49
CA ASN A 35 1.08 -0.22 -13.07
C ASN A 35 0.16 -0.99 -12.09
N ILE A 36 -0.03 -0.47 -10.87
CA ILE A 36 -0.97 -1.09 -9.94
C ILE A 36 -2.38 -1.08 -10.51
N THR A 37 -3.05 -2.23 -10.45
CA THR A 37 -4.48 -2.30 -10.79
C THR A 37 -5.36 -1.69 -9.69
N PRO A 38 -6.52 -1.10 -10.02
CA PRO A 38 -7.42 -0.54 -9.02
C PRO A 38 -7.81 -1.53 -7.90
N ASN A 39 -7.89 -2.82 -8.22
CA ASN A 39 -8.17 -3.86 -7.24
C ASN A 39 -7.03 -4.02 -6.22
N GLN A 40 -5.78 -4.10 -6.68
CA GLN A 40 -4.61 -4.18 -5.81
C GLN A 40 -4.47 -2.95 -4.94
N GLN A 41 -4.67 -1.75 -5.51
CA GLN A 41 -4.68 -0.51 -4.74
C GLN A 41 -5.76 -0.53 -3.64
N THR A 42 -6.95 -1.03 -3.96
CA THR A 42 -8.05 -1.17 -2.99
C THR A 42 -7.66 -2.14 -1.86
N GLN A 43 -7.01 -3.25 -2.18
CA GLN A 43 -6.53 -4.21 -1.18
C GLN A 43 -5.44 -3.63 -0.28
N ILE A 44 -4.48 -2.88 -0.84
CA ILE A 44 -3.47 -2.15 -0.05
C ILE A 44 -4.14 -1.16 0.89
N ASN A 45 -5.08 -0.35 0.40
CA ASN A 45 -5.81 0.59 1.25
C ASN A 45 -6.55 -0.11 2.40
N ARG A 46 -7.21 -1.24 2.11
CA ARG A 46 -7.90 -2.04 3.14
C ARG A 46 -6.95 -2.62 4.17
N LEU A 47 -5.82 -3.17 3.73
CA LEU A 47 -4.77 -3.67 4.60
C LEU A 47 -4.33 -2.57 5.58
N PHE A 48 -3.98 -1.40 5.06
CA PHE A 48 -3.51 -0.27 5.84
C PHE A 48 -4.59 0.25 6.81
N MET A 49 -5.86 0.35 6.38
CA MET A 49 -6.97 0.65 7.28
C MET A 49 -7.08 -0.36 8.44
N ALA A 50 -7.05 -1.66 8.15
CA ALA A 50 -7.13 -2.69 9.19
C ALA A 50 -5.94 -2.66 10.16
N LEU A 51 -4.73 -2.38 9.65
CA LEU A 51 -3.54 -2.20 10.47
C LEU A 51 -3.66 -0.98 11.40
N SER A 52 -4.19 0.13 10.89
CA SER A 52 -4.43 1.34 11.68
C SER A 52 -5.42 1.08 12.81
N GLU A 53 -6.54 0.41 12.52
CA GLU A 53 -7.54 0.04 13.53
C GLU A 53 -6.95 -0.87 14.62
N LYS A 54 -6.17 -1.90 14.21
CA LYS A 54 -5.46 -2.78 15.16
C LYS A 54 -4.47 -2.01 16.03
N LEU A 55 -3.71 -1.08 15.45
CA LEU A 55 -2.70 -0.31 16.17
C LEU A 55 -3.32 0.57 17.28
N VAL A 56 -4.53 1.08 17.04
CA VAL A 56 -5.31 1.87 18.02
C VAL A 56 -6.02 0.97 19.05
N GLY A 57 -6.07 -0.35 18.82
CA GLY A 57 -6.70 -1.32 19.72
C GLY A 57 -8.18 -1.58 19.41
N ASN A 58 -8.66 -1.21 18.22
CA ASN A 58 -10.03 -1.45 17.82
C ASN A 58 -10.25 -2.90 17.35
N THR A 59 -11.45 -3.41 17.60
CA THR A 59 -11.85 -4.75 17.15
C THR A 59 -12.08 -4.77 15.65
N LEU A 60 -11.37 -5.65 14.95
CA LEU A 60 -11.51 -5.85 13.52
C LEU A 60 -12.70 -6.77 13.17
N PRO A 61 -13.43 -6.52 12.08
CA PRO A 61 -14.47 -7.42 11.60
C PRO A 61 -13.91 -8.80 11.24
N SER A 62 -14.51 -9.88 11.76
CA SER A 62 -14.07 -11.26 11.50
C SER A 62 -14.09 -11.63 10.02
N ARG A 63 -14.96 -11.01 9.21
CA ARG A 63 -15.03 -11.21 7.74
C ARG A 63 -13.73 -10.89 7.00
N LEU A 64 -12.82 -10.09 7.58
CA LEU A 64 -11.48 -9.86 6.99
C LEU A 64 -10.64 -11.15 6.93
N LYS A 65 -10.96 -12.17 7.73
CA LYS A 65 -10.31 -13.51 7.66
C LYS A 65 -10.61 -14.26 6.37
N GLU A 66 -11.72 -13.93 5.71
CA GLU A 66 -12.29 -14.74 4.62
C GLU A 66 -12.29 -14.02 3.26
N THR A 67 -12.11 -12.69 3.27
CA THR A 67 -12.38 -11.83 2.10
C THR A 67 -11.12 -11.35 1.38
N GLU A 68 -9.95 -11.50 1.99
CA GLU A 68 -8.70 -10.97 1.46
C GLU A 68 -7.85 -12.09 0.83
N SER A 69 -7.09 -11.73 -0.21
CA SER A 69 -6.23 -12.67 -0.94
C SER A 69 -4.89 -12.97 -0.26
N TYR A 70 -4.62 -12.31 0.87
CA TYR A 70 -3.42 -12.49 1.69
C TYR A 70 -3.81 -12.96 3.09
N SER A 71 -2.85 -13.53 3.83
CA SER A 71 -3.11 -13.98 5.20
C SER A 71 -3.37 -12.79 6.11
N THR A 72 -4.56 -12.70 6.69
CA THR A 72 -4.93 -11.68 7.67
C THR A 72 -4.80 -12.16 9.12
N LEU A 73 -4.30 -13.38 9.36
CA LEU A 73 -4.24 -13.98 10.70
C LEU A 73 -3.46 -13.12 11.70
N PHE A 74 -2.38 -12.48 11.25
CA PHE A 74 -1.56 -11.59 12.08
C PHE A 74 -2.33 -10.34 12.55
N LEU A 75 -3.40 -9.94 11.86
CA LEU A 75 -4.28 -8.85 12.31
C LEU A 75 -5.10 -9.25 13.54
N PHE A 76 -5.33 -10.54 13.75
CA PHE A 76 -6.14 -11.06 14.85
C PHE A 76 -5.32 -11.73 15.96
N SER A 77 -3.99 -11.68 15.89
CA SER A 77 -3.12 -12.16 16.96
C SER A 77 -2.98 -11.11 18.07
N ASP A 78 -2.66 -11.56 19.28
CA ASP A 78 -2.32 -10.67 20.40
C ASP A 78 -0.91 -10.05 20.27
N ASN A 79 -0.14 -10.50 19.28
CA ASN A 79 1.21 -9.99 19.03
C ASN A 79 1.17 -8.60 18.36
N PRO A 80 2.18 -7.75 18.63
CA PRO A 80 2.35 -6.49 17.91
C PRO A 80 2.52 -6.72 16.40
N ILE A 81 2.04 -5.77 15.59
CA ILE A 81 2.17 -5.79 14.13
C ILE A 81 3.65 -5.84 13.75
N GLN A 82 4.07 -6.89 13.06
CA GLN A 82 5.43 -7.03 12.56
C GLN A 82 5.53 -6.55 11.11
N TYR A 83 6.59 -5.80 10.80
CA TYR A 83 6.88 -5.34 9.44
C TYR A 83 6.92 -6.49 8.43
N ASP A 84 7.51 -7.63 8.81
CA ASP A 84 7.62 -8.80 7.92
C ASP A 84 6.28 -9.39 7.50
N ASP A 85 5.27 -9.36 8.37
CA ASP A 85 3.91 -9.84 8.04
C ASP A 85 3.21 -8.88 7.07
N VAL A 86 3.41 -7.57 7.27
CA VAL A 86 2.92 -6.53 6.36
C VAL A 86 3.62 -6.63 5.00
N LYS A 87 4.94 -6.81 4.99
CA LYS A 87 5.75 -7.01 3.78
C LYS A 87 5.24 -8.18 2.96
N LYS A 88 5.04 -9.35 3.58
CA LYS A 88 4.48 -10.55 2.90
C LYS A 88 3.10 -10.28 2.31
N SER A 89 2.25 -9.57 3.05
CA SER A 89 0.90 -9.22 2.61
C SER A 89 0.93 -8.30 1.39
N ILE A 90 1.77 -7.25 1.42
CA ILE A 90 1.98 -6.33 0.29
C ILE A 90 2.48 -7.10 -0.93
N MET A 91 3.48 -7.98 -0.78
CA MET A 91 4.03 -8.77 -1.89
C MET A 91 3.05 -9.80 -2.45
N THR A 92 2.06 -10.22 -1.66
CA THR A 92 1.00 -11.12 -2.11
C THR A 92 -0.07 -10.36 -2.90
N ILE A 93 -0.47 -9.18 -2.43
CA ILE A 93 -1.39 -8.28 -3.15
C ILE A 93 -0.73 -7.81 -4.45
N TRP A 94 0.56 -7.51 -4.37
CA TRP A 94 1.34 -6.95 -5.46
C TRP A 94 2.60 -7.77 -5.73
N PRO A 95 2.48 -8.84 -6.55
CA PRO A 95 3.59 -9.68 -6.89
C PRO A 95 4.56 -8.90 -7.80
N THR A 96 5.78 -8.69 -7.32
CA THR A 96 6.88 -8.08 -8.06
C THR A 96 8.18 -8.79 -7.71
N THR A 97 9.19 -8.67 -8.58
CA THR A 97 10.57 -9.08 -8.27
C THR A 97 11.31 -8.04 -7.42
N ASP A 98 10.76 -6.83 -7.30
CA ASP A 98 11.32 -5.75 -6.50
C ASP A 98 11.05 -5.95 -5.00
N GLY A 99 12.05 -6.44 -4.26
CA GLY A 99 11.96 -6.66 -2.82
C GLY A 99 11.87 -5.39 -1.98
N GLU A 100 12.19 -4.22 -2.55
CA GLU A 100 12.14 -2.91 -1.88
C GLU A 100 10.77 -2.24 -2.02
N LEU A 101 9.92 -2.73 -2.92
CA LEU A 101 8.59 -2.18 -3.16
C LEU A 101 7.77 -1.96 -1.87
N PRO A 102 7.69 -2.92 -0.91
CA PRO A 102 6.93 -2.70 0.32
C PRO A 102 7.41 -1.51 1.13
N LEU A 103 8.74 -1.32 1.20
CA LEU A 103 9.34 -0.20 1.91
C LEU A 103 9.04 1.12 1.18
N SER A 104 9.16 1.12 -0.15
CA SER A 104 8.86 2.28 -1.00
C SER A 104 7.40 2.71 -0.89
N ILE A 105 6.45 1.77 -0.84
CA ILE A 105 5.03 2.06 -0.61
C ILE A 105 4.82 2.74 0.74
N ILE A 106 5.39 2.18 1.81
CA ILE A 106 5.22 2.73 3.17
C ILE A 106 5.81 4.14 3.27
N LYS A 107 6.99 4.37 2.69
CA LYS A 107 7.61 5.71 2.61
C LYS A 107 6.73 6.68 1.83
N ALA A 108 6.30 6.29 0.63
CA ALA A 108 5.46 7.13 -0.22
C ALA A 108 4.11 7.46 0.44
N MET A 109 3.49 6.52 1.15
CA MET A 109 2.26 6.77 1.92
C MET A 109 2.51 7.77 3.06
N LYS A 110 3.60 7.59 3.82
CA LYS A 110 4.00 8.53 4.88
C LYS A 110 4.21 9.94 4.33
N ASP A 111 5.02 10.07 3.28
CA ASP A 111 5.41 11.36 2.70
C ASP A 111 4.21 12.10 2.10
N GLN A 112 3.18 11.35 1.69
CA GLN A 112 1.90 11.90 1.23
C GLN A 112 0.89 12.15 2.37
N GLY A 113 1.24 11.89 3.63
CA GLY A 113 0.36 12.11 4.78
C GLY A 113 -0.72 11.03 4.98
N ILE A 114 -0.58 9.85 4.37
CA ILE A 114 -1.53 8.75 4.50
C ILE A 114 -1.10 7.86 5.68
N GLN A 115 -1.96 7.74 6.70
CA GLN A 115 -1.77 6.85 7.86
C GLN A 115 -0.38 6.97 8.51
N VAL A 116 0.09 8.21 8.66
CA VAL A 116 1.46 8.57 9.07
C VAL A 116 1.95 7.77 10.29
N GLN A 117 1.13 7.65 11.34
CA GLN A 117 1.50 6.94 12.57
C GLN A 117 1.80 5.45 12.32
N LEU A 118 0.98 4.78 11.50
CA LEU A 118 1.21 3.40 11.13
C LEU A 118 2.48 3.27 10.28
N CYS A 119 2.66 4.17 9.30
CA CYS A 119 3.85 4.13 8.46
C CYS A 119 5.13 4.36 9.28
N GLU A 120 5.13 5.32 10.21
CA GLU A 120 6.26 5.54 11.12
C GLU A 120 6.56 4.33 11.99
N TYR A 121 5.51 3.71 12.55
CA TYR A 121 5.62 2.48 13.31
C TYR A 121 6.28 1.36 12.48
N LEU A 122 5.83 1.13 11.25
CA LEU A 122 6.40 0.10 10.37
C LEU A 122 7.84 0.42 9.93
N LEU A 123 8.14 1.68 9.62
CA LEU A 123 9.48 2.12 9.23
C LEU A 123 10.51 1.98 10.36
N SER A 124 10.08 2.19 11.61
CA SER A 124 10.93 2.02 12.79
C SER A 124 11.44 0.59 12.99
N GLN A 125 10.70 -0.41 12.47
CA GLN A 125 11.08 -1.81 12.51
C GLN A 125 11.98 -2.21 11.33
N ALA A 126 11.86 -1.52 10.21
CA ALA A 126 12.60 -1.82 8.98
C ALA A 126 14.03 -1.29 8.98
N THR A 127 14.36 -0.32 9.85
CA THR A 127 15.71 0.22 9.98
C THR A 127 16.43 -0.47 11.14
N PRO A 128 17.55 -1.19 10.90
CA PRO A 128 18.38 -1.65 11.99
C PRO A 128 18.91 -0.43 12.73
N HIS A 129 18.67 -0.34 14.03
CA HIS A 129 19.33 0.64 14.89
C HIS A 129 20.84 0.46 14.69
N SER A 130 21.44 1.46 14.03
CA SER A 130 22.89 1.59 13.85
C SER A 130 23.37 2.61 14.86
#